data_AF-A0A0A1XMD2-F1
#
_entry.id   AF-A0A0A1XMD2-F1
#
_cell.length_a   1.000
_cell.length_b   1.000
_cell.length_c   1.000
_cell.angle_alpha   90.00
_cell.angle_beta   90.00
_cell.angle_gamma   90.00
#
_symmetry.space_group_name_H-M   'P 1'
#
loop_
_entity.id
_entity.type
_entity.pdbx_description
1 polymer ?
#
loop_
_entity_poly.entity_id
_entity_poly.type
_entity_poly.pdbx_seq_one_letter_code
_entity_poly.pdbx_strand_id
1 'polypeptide(L)'
;MMFTTHKLYLVLKLCFSAHFALETLLATSAAEIEGNACEIKQGVFGQCALPRDCPDIAKRMQNLGLTKADVKRCGFTIYEEIICCPIVNDRTLLGIFNTTDDFLRGDNNSNGANATRGDFGGTQERKAKKACRLLDDYAEPYTEPHILGGAPVKPGEYPHMAAIGYAPINPQNSTYEFRCGGTLIDKRFVLTAAHCVNRPDSKPIIVRLGATDFNNPEQMKNAIDVPIEALYPHMNYRNLENISSLPTHRSS
;
A
#
# COMPACT_ATOMS: atom_id res chain seq x y z
N MET A 1 -15.42 -60.49 26.70
CA MET A 1 -15.24 -59.97 25.33
C MET A 1 -16.42 -59.09 24.97
N MET A 2 -16.19 -58.00 24.22
CA MET A 2 -17.16 -56.97 23.76
C MET A 2 -17.56 -55.85 24.74
N PHE A 3 -16.57 -55.15 25.29
CA PHE A 3 -16.70 -53.70 25.53
C PHE A 3 -15.38 -53.11 25.10
N THR A 4 -15.29 -52.32 24.01
CA THR A 4 -14.17 -51.35 23.87
C THR A 4 -14.10 -50.50 22.59
N THR A 5 -14.88 -50.71 21.53
CA THR A 5 -14.65 -49.91 20.30
C THR A 5 -15.39 -48.57 20.29
N HIS A 6 -16.60 -48.51 20.86
CA HIS A 6 -17.46 -47.31 20.73
C HIS A 6 -17.09 -46.18 21.71
N LYS A 7 -16.64 -46.51 22.93
CA LYS A 7 -16.19 -45.51 23.92
C LYS A 7 -14.84 -44.91 23.55
N LEU A 8 -13.94 -45.71 22.96
CA LEU A 8 -12.62 -45.23 22.52
C LEU A 8 -12.75 -44.26 21.33
N TYR A 9 -13.69 -44.51 20.41
CA TYR A 9 -13.94 -43.64 19.27
C TYR A 9 -14.56 -42.29 19.67
N LEU A 10 -15.43 -42.28 20.70
CA LEU A 10 -16.02 -41.04 21.21
C LEU A 10 -14.98 -40.16 21.91
N VAL A 11 -14.08 -40.77 22.70
CA VAL A 11 -12.99 -40.05 23.37
C VAL A 11 -11.98 -39.52 22.35
N LEU A 12 -11.63 -40.30 21.31
CA LEU A 12 -10.78 -39.83 20.22
C LEU A 12 -11.42 -38.65 19.46
N LYS A 13 -12.72 -38.73 19.14
CA LYS A 13 -13.44 -37.63 18.47
C LYS A 13 -13.47 -36.36 19.31
N LEU A 14 -13.72 -36.46 20.62
CA LEU A 14 -13.75 -35.31 21.52
C LEU A 14 -12.35 -34.69 21.70
N CYS A 15 -11.29 -35.50 21.74
CA CYS A 15 -9.90 -35.02 21.77
C CYS A 15 -9.47 -34.35 20.45
N PHE A 16 -9.88 -34.90 19.30
CA PHE A 16 -9.59 -34.30 17.99
C PHE A 16 -10.33 -32.97 17.79
N SER A 17 -11.59 -32.86 18.23
CA SER A 17 -12.32 -31.59 18.19
C SER A 17 -11.77 -30.54 19.16
N ALA A 18 -11.25 -30.97 20.32
CA ALA A 18 -10.62 -30.07 21.28
C ALA A 18 -9.24 -29.58 20.84
N HIS A 19 -8.46 -30.39 20.11
CA HIS A 19 -7.21 -29.94 19.49
C HIS A 19 -7.46 -28.97 18.32
N PHE A 20 -8.46 -29.25 17.48
CA PHE A 20 -8.79 -28.38 16.34
C PHE A 20 -9.32 -26.99 16.79
N ALA A 21 -9.90 -26.90 17.99
CA ALA A 21 -10.38 -25.63 18.56
C ALA A 21 -9.29 -24.83 19.29
N LEU A 22 -8.15 -25.44 19.63
CA LEU A 22 -7.07 -24.78 20.37
C LEU A 22 -6.00 -24.16 19.45
N GLU A 23 -5.89 -24.63 18.20
CA GLU A 23 -4.94 -24.08 17.20
C GLU A 23 -5.50 -22.94 16.33
N THR A 24 -6.77 -22.54 16.48
CA THR A 24 -7.33 -21.37 15.76
C THR A 24 -7.05 -20.03 16.43
N LEU A 25 -6.21 -19.98 17.45
CA LEU A 25 -5.68 -18.74 17.99
C LEU A 25 -4.27 -18.53 17.46
N LEU A 26 -4.14 -17.92 16.28
CA LEU A 26 -3.06 -16.98 15.92
C LEU A 26 -3.12 -16.64 14.42
N ALA A 27 -2.84 -15.36 14.15
CA ALA A 27 -2.80 -14.71 12.86
C ALA A 27 -4.17 -14.40 12.23
N THR A 28 -4.97 -13.61 12.95
CA THR A 28 -5.65 -12.51 12.25
C THR A 28 -4.55 -11.64 11.64
N SER A 29 -4.46 -11.61 10.32
CA SER A 29 -3.81 -10.49 9.64
C SER A 29 -4.64 -9.25 10.00
N ALA A 30 -4.30 -8.60 11.11
CA ALA A 30 -4.88 -7.32 11.45
C ALA A 30 -4.57 -6.41 10.26
N ALA A 31 -5.59 -6.06 9.49
CA ALA A 31 -5.50 -4.86 8.70
C ALA A 31 -5.10 -3.76 9.70
N GLU A 32 -3.97 -3.11 9.46
CA GLU A 32 -3.49 -2.01 10.30
C GLU A 32 -4.47 -0.84 10.16
N ILE A 33 -5.43 -0.82 11.08
CA ILE A 33 -6.47 0.19 11.20
C ILE A 33 -6.01 1.15 12.31
N GLU A 34 -6.54 2.38 12.26
CA GLU A 34 -6.43 3.34 13.36
C GLU A 34 -6.64 2.68 14.73
N GLY A 35 -5.74 2.94 15.66
CA GLY A 35 -5.76 2.39 17.01
C GLY A 35 -4.88 1.14 17.22
N ASN A 36 -4.42 0.47 16.17
CA ASN A 36 -3.57 -0.73 16.31
C ASN A 36 -2.16 -0.38 16.81
N ALA A 37 -1.52 -1.32 17.51
CA ALA A 37 -0.11 -1.21 17.87
C ALA A 37 0.79 -1.46 16.65
N CYS A 38 1.90 -0.75 16.58
CA CYS A 38 2.87 -0.83 15.48
C CYS A 38 4.30 -0.72 16.02
N GLU A 39 5.27 -1.33 15.34
CA GLU A 39 6.69 -1.25 15.69
C GLU A 39 7.41 -0.29 14.74
N ILE A 40 8.09 0.71 15.30
CA ILE A 40 8.79 1.76 14.54
C ILE A 40 10.22 1.28 14.19
N LYS A 41 10.91 0.81 15.22
CA LYS A 41 12.30 0.33 15.19
C LYS A 41 12.48 -0.67 16.34
N GLN A 42 13.46 -1.56 16.26
CA GLN A 42 13.73 -2.59 17.27
C GLN A 42 13.54 -2.10 18.70
N GLY A 43 12.45 -2.55 19.35
CA GLY A 43 12.12 -2.21 20.74
C GLY A 43 11.38 -0.89 20.97
N VAL A 44 11.03 -0.16 19.91
CA VAL A 44 10.26 1.08 19.93
C VAL A 44 8.90 0.87 19.29
N PHE A 45 7.85 0.92 20.12
CA PHE A 45 6.48 0.69 19.73
C PHE A 45 5.66 1.99 19.69
N GLY A 46 4.62 1.98 18.88
CA GLY A 46 3.71 3.07 18.65
C GLY A 46 2.27 2.59 18.47
N GLN A 47 1.39 3.55 18.19
CA GLN A 47 0.00 3.32 17.83
C GLN A 47 -0.29 3.95 16.47
N CYS A 48 -0.97 3.22 15.59
CA CYS A 48 -1.41 3.69 14.29
C CYS A 48 -2.48 4.76 14.46
N ALA A 49 -2.18 5.99 14.03
CA ALA A 49 -3.10 7.11 14.11
C ALA A 49 -2.85 8.09 12.96
N LEU A 50 -3.80 9.01 12.74
CA LEU A 50 -3.62 10.06 11.75
C LEU A 50 -2.60 11.08 12.26
N PRO A 51 -1.85 11.76 11.37
CA PRO A 51 -0.84 12.74 11.77
C PRO A 51 -1.37 13.82 12.74
N ARG A 52 -2.64 14.21 12.59
CA ARG A 52 -3.32 15.17 13.48
C ARG A 52 -3.56 14.65 14.89
N ASP A 53 -3.70 13.34 15.05
CA ASP A 53 -3.99 12.67 16.32
C ASP A 53 -2.68 12.27 17.05
N CYS A 54 -1.54 12.74 16.53
CA CYS A 54 -0.21 12.50 17.08
C CYS A 54 0.48 13.81 17.50
N PRO A 55 0.03 14.42 18.60
CA PRO A 55 0.62 15.66 19.10
C PRO A 55 2.09 15.46 19.48
N ASP A 56 2.92 16.46 19.16
CA ASP A 56 4.35 16.48 19.44
C ASP A 56 5.15 15.33 18.82
N ILE A 57 4.67 14.74 17.71
CA ILE A 57 5.33 13.60 17.04
C ILE A 57 6.81 13.88 16.76
N ALA A 58 7.16 15.06 16.26
CA ALA A 58 8.53 15.45 15.99
C ALA A 58 9.42 15.43 17.25
N LYS A 59 8.91 15.93 18.38
CA LYS A 59 9.61 15.95 19.67
C LYS A 59 9.76 14.56 20.24
N ARG A 60 8.70 13.73 20.16
CA ARG A 60 8.73 12.34 20.61
C ARG A 60 9.72 11.51 19.82
N MET A 61 9.77 11.71 18.51
CA MET A 61 10.74 11.04 17.65
C MET A 61 12.17 11.44 17.98
N GLN A 62 12.44 12.73 18.15
CA GLN A 62 13.76 13.23 18.56
C GLN A 62 14.20 12.63 19.92
N ASN A 63 13.30 12.60 20.90
CA ASN A 63 13.58 12.03 22.23
C ASN A 63 13.89 10.53 22.19
N LEU A 64 13.36 9.81 21.20
CA LEU A 64 13.58 8.37 21.01
C LEU A 64 14.75 8.08 20.05
N GLY A 65 15.49 9.10 19.61
CA GLY A 65 16.56 8.94 18.60
C GLY A 65 16.04 8.44 17.25
N LEU A 66 14.75 8.64 16.99
CA LEU A 66 14.10 8.29 15.73
C LEU A 66 14.25 9.43 14.74
N THR A 67 14.50 9.06 13.50
CA THR A 67 14.50 9.97 12.36
C THR A 67 13.20 9.83 11.58
N LYS A 68 12.94 10.77 10.68
CA LYS A 68 11.74 10.73 9.82
C LYS A 68 11.70 9.50 8.90
N ALA A 69 12.85 8.89 8.61
CA ALA A 69 12.93 7.62 7.89
C ALA A 69 12.46 6.41 8.72
N ASP A 70 12.44 6.52 10.05
CA ASP A 70 11.98 5.45 10.93
C ASP A 70 10.43 5.45 11.05
N VAL A 71 9.72 6.50 10.59
CA VAL A 71 8.25 6.55 10.64
C VAL A 71 7.65 5.48 9.74
N LYS A 72 6.98 4.50 10.35
CA LYS A 72 6.28 3.44 9.63
C LYS A 72 4.88 3.88 9.24
N ARG A 73 4.48 3.48 8.04
CA ARG A 73 3.11 3.61 7.53
C ARG A 73 2.30 2.42 8.01
N CYS A 74 1.19 2.69 8.69
CA CYS A 74 0.21 1.67 9.08
C CYS A 74 -0.84 1.45 7.98
N GLY A 75 -1.28 2.52 7.31
CA GLY A 75 -2.35 2.37 6.34
C GLY A 75 -2.81 3.69 5.74
N PHE A 76 -4.01 3.67 5.17
CA PHE A 76 -4.64 4.84 4.56
C PHE A 76 -6.14 4.83 4.83
N THR A 77 -6.67 6.00 5.14
CA THR A 77 -8.09 6.30 4.96
C THR A 77 -8.34 6.69 3.50
N ILE A 78 -9.59 6.98 3.15
CA ILE A 78 -9.95 7.50 1.82
C ILE A 78 -9.39 8.91 1.53
N TYR A 79 -8.90 9.63 2.55
CA TYR A 79 -8.42 11.00 2.41
C TYR A 79 -6.99 11.22 2.93
N GLU A 80 -6.50 10.39 3.84
CA GLU A 80 -5.27 10.64 4.60
C GLU A 80 -4.52 9.35 4.95
N GLU A 81 -3.20 9.47 5.08
CA GLU A 81 -2.32 8.39 5.53
C GLU A 81 -2.36 8.20 7.05
N ILE A 82 -2.38 6.93 7.50
CA ILE A 82 -2.27 6.54 8.91
C ILE A 82 -0.82 6.15 9.18
N ILE A 83 -0.20 6.78 10.17
CA ILE A 83 1.21 6.62 10.53
C ILE A 83 1.37 5.98 11.91
N CYS A 84 2.51 5.33 12.15
CA CYS A 84 2.84 4.76 13.45
C CYS A 84 3.37 5.84 14.40
N CYS A 85 2.58 6.22 15.39
CA CYS A 85 2.93 7.29 16.32
C CYS A 85 3.57 6.74 17.59
N PRO A 86 4.77 7.20 17.97
CA PRO A 86 5.48 6.70 19.14
C PRO A 86 4.70 7.00 20.42
N ILE A 87 4.37 5.97 21.17
CA ILE A 87 3.80 6.10 22.52
C ILE A 87 4.95 6.17 23.51
N VAL A 88 5.05 7.28 24.23
CA VAL A 88 6.01 7.41 25.34
C VAL A 88 5.36 6.72 26.53
N ASN A 89 5.88 5.57 26.94
CA ASN A 89 5.49 4.99 28.21
C ASN A 89 6.11 5.87 29.31
N ASP A 90 5.29 6.51 30.14
CA ASP A 90 5.72 7.42 31.21
C ASP A 90 6.54 6.73 32.32
N ARG A 91 6.79 5.42 32.18
CA ARG A 91 7.69 4.63 33.03
C ARG A 91 9.15 4.58 32.54
N THR A 92 9.45 5.09 31.35
CA THR A 92 10.78 4.94 30.73
C THR A 92 11.70 6.17 30.86
N LEU A 93 11.26 7.23 31.55
CA LEU A 93 12.13 8.38 31.88
C LEU A 93 13.12 8.10 33.02
N LEU A 94 13.08 6.90 33.64
CA LEU A 94 14.02 6.47 34.67
C LEU A 94 14.42 5.00 34.45
N GLY A 95 15.46 4.77 33.66
CA GLY A 95 16.30 3.57 33.83
C GLY A 95 16.16 2.48 32.76
N ILE A 96 17.27 2.31 32.02
CA ILE A 96 17.98 1.04 31.82
C ILE A 96 17.07 -0.20 31.73
N PHE A 97 16.79 -0.67 30.51
CA PHE A 97 16.52 -2.11 30.35
C PHE A 97 17.86 -2.84 30.35
N ASN A 98 18.20 -3.34 31.54
CA ASN A 98 19.21 -4.35 31.74
C ASN A 98 18.84 -5.59 30.94
N THR A 99 19.79 -6.07 30.16
CA THR A 99 19.78 -7.38 29.55
C THR A 99 19.75 -8.45 30.65
N THR A 100 18.77 -9.35 30.61
CA THR A 100 19.04 -10.73 31.00
C THR A 100 18.75 -11.61 29.79
N ASP A 101 19.87 -12.15 29.32
CA ASP A 101 20.09 -13.26 28.41
C ASP A 101 19.08 -14.39 28.60
N ASP A 102 18.37 -14.79 27.53
CA ASP A 102 18.07 -16.20 27.22
C ASP A 102 17.42 -16.37 25.82
N PHE A 103 18.02 -15.85 24.73
CA PHE A 103 17.78 -16.40 23.38
C PHE A 103 18.83 -15.94 22.34
N LEU A 104 20.12 -15.96 22.69
CA LEU A 104 21.17 -16.11 21.68
C LEU A 104 21.46 -17.60 21.50
N ARG A 105 20.53 -18.33 20.88
CA ARG A 105 20.90 -19.54 20.14
C ARG A 105 21.15 -19.11 18.70
N GLY A 106 22.43 -19.09 18.35
CA GLY A 106 22.88 -18.72 17.02
C GLY A 106 22.26 -19.64 15.97
N ASP A 107 21.56 -19.02 15.03
CA ASP A 107 21.38 -19.58 13.71
C ASP A 107 22.32 -18.82 12.77
N ASN A 108 23.52 -19.38 12.59
CA ASN A 108 24.25 -19.21 11.34
C ASN A 108 23.39 -19.80 10.23
N ASN A 109 22.45 -19.02 9.70
CA ASN A 109 21.74 -19.39 8.48
C ASN A 109 22.32 -18.60 7.31
N SER A 110 23.44 -19.12 6.81
CA SER A 110 23.84 -18.98 5.42
C SER A 110 22.78 -19.60 4.52
N ASN A 111 21.64 -18.92 4.37
CA ASN A 111 20.64 -19.11 3.32
C ASN A 111 19.92 -17.78 3.05
N GLY A 112 20.71 -16.72 2.88
CA GLY A 112 20.29 -15.56 2.11
C GLY A 112 20.29 -15.93 0.63
N ALA A 113 19.24 -16.59 0.14
CA ALA A 113 18.83 -16.63 -1.26
C ALA A 113 17.62 -17.56 -1.37
N ASN A 114 16.49 -17.02 -1.83
CA ASN A 114 15.37 -17.68 -2.53
C ASN A 114 13.99 -17.22 -2.04
N ALA A 115 13.75 -15.92 -2.13
CA ALA A 115 12.41 -15.39 -2.38
C ALA A 115 12.44 -14.65 -3.73
N THR A 116 12.45 -15.41 -4.82
CA THR A 116 12.48 -14.87 -6.18
C THR A 116 11.10 -14.39 -6.59
N ARG A 117 10.82 -13.12 -6.30
CA ARG A 117 9.91 -12.30 -7.11
C ARG A 117 10.63 -12.01 -8.44
N GLY A 118 10.58 -12.97 -9.36
CA GLY A 118 11.16 -12.88 -10.72
C GLY A 118 12.67 -12.67 -10.73
N ASP A 119 13.42 -13.77 -10.61
CA ASP A 119 14.85 -13.78 -10.92
C ASP A 119 15.04 -13.75 -12.44
N PHE A 120 15.34 -12.58 -12.98
CA PHE A 120 15.98 -12.45 -14.28
C PHE A 120 17.48 -12.35 -14.00
N GLY A 121 18.19 -13.45 -14.22
CA GLY A 121 19.61 -13.65 -13.93
C GLY A 121 20.54 -12.64 -14.61
N GLY A 122 20.63 -11.46 -14.01
CA GLY A 122 21.58 -10.42 -14.35
C GLY A 122 21.91 -9.62 -13.09
N THR A 123 23.19 -9.49 -12.79
CA THR A 123 23.76 -8.70 -11.68
C THR A 123 23.49 -7.19 -11.78
N GLN A 124 22.60 -6.76 -12.69
CA GLN A 124 22.29 -5.37 -12.92
C GLN A 124 20.95 -5.01 -12.27
N GLU A 125 21.05 -4.12 -11.29
CA GLU A 125 19.89 -3.56 -10.63
C GLU A 125 18.94 -2.85 -11.60
N ARG A 126 17.63 -3.07 -11.45
CA ARG A 126 16.60 -2.43 -12.27
C ARG A 126 16.73 -0.91 -12.17
N LYS A 127 16.68 -0.22 -13.31
CA LYS A 127 16.72 1.25 -13.40
C LYS A 127 15.73 1.92 -12.45
N ALA A 128 14.53 1.36 -12.32
CA ALA A 128 13.52 1.84 -11.37
C ALA A 128 14.00 1.78 -9.92
N LYS A 129 14.65 0.68 -9.49
CA LYS A 129 15.18 0.55 -8.13
C LYS A 129 16.34 1.53 -7.88
N LYS A 130 17.19 1.74 -8.89
CA LYS A 130 18.22 2.78 -8.85
C LYS A 130 17.60 4.18 -8.70
N ALA A 131 16.56 4.49 -9.48
CA ALA A 131 15.88 5.78 -9.43
C ALA A 131 15.16 6.00 -8.08
N CYS A 132 14.48 4.98 -7.54
CA CYS A 132 13.86 5.05 -6.22
C CYS A 132 14.88 5.36 -5.14
N ARG A 133 16.04 4.68 -5.11
CA ARG A 133 17.08 4.99 -4.13
C ARG A 133 17.62 6.41 -4.26
N LEU A 134 17.81 6.89 -5.50
CA LEU A 134 18.22 8.28 -5.69
C LEU A 134 17.16 9.23 -5.12
N LEU A 135 15.87 8.97 -5.35
CA LEU A 135 14.80 9.77 -4.74
C LEU A 135 14.83 9.67 -3.21
N ASP A 136 15.05 8.50 -2.63
CA ASP A 136 15.17 8.33 -1.18
C ASP A 136 16.37 9.12 -0.61
N ASP A 137 17.50 9.15 -1.35
CA ASP A 137 18.70 9.89 -0.98
C ASP A 137 18.51 11.42 -1.05
N TYR A 138 17.66 11.90 -1.97
CA TYR A 138 17.34 13.33 -2.16
C TYR A 138 16.04 13.78 -1.47
N ALA A 139 15.25 12.85 -0.93
CA ALA A 139 14.00 13.15 -0.27
C ALA A 139 14.31 13.79 1.09
N GLU A 140 14.38 15.12 1.10
CA GLU A 140 14.30 15.89 2.34
C GLU A 140 13.01 15.47 3.06
N PRO A 141 13.10 14.95 4.28
CA PRO A 141 11.95 14.33 4.88
C PRO A 141 10.95 15.39 5.31
N TYR A 142 9.79 15.41 4.65
CA TYR A 142 8.71 16.35 4.91
C TYR A 142 8.14 16.15 6.34
N THR A 143 8.25 17.17 7.19
CA THR A 143 7.71 17.15 8.57
C THR A 143 6.29 17.65 8.69
N GLU A 144 5.67 18.05 7.59
CA GLU A 144 4.28 18.49 7.58
C GLU A 144 3.51 17.64 6.57
N PRO A 145 2.24 17.27 6.85
CA PRO A 145 1.37 16.70 5.83
C PRO A 145 1.30 17.70 4.66
N HIS A 146 2.07 17.41 3.61
CA HIS A 146 2.54 18.46 2.69
C HIS A 146 1.53 18.83 1.61
N ILE A 147 0.31 18.30 1.59
CA ILE A 147 -0.68 18.64 0.56
C ILE A 147 -2.08 18.71 1.17
N LEU A 148 -2.40 19.83 1.82
CA LEU A 148 -3.80 20.19 2.13
C LEU A 148 -4.29 21.13 1.03
N GLY A 149 -5.29 20.70 0.26
CA GLY A 149 -5.89 21.49 -0.83
C GLY A 149 -5.10 21.50 -2.16
N GLY A 150 -3.85 21.06 -2.17
CA GLY A 150 -3.03 21.04 -3.39
C GLY A 150 -2.53 22.43 -3.81
N ALA A 151 -1.53 22.44 -4.69
CA ALA A 151 -1.09 23.64 -5.37
C ALA A 151 -0.90 23.32 -6.87
N PRO A 152 -1.19 24.27 -7.78
CA PRO A 152 -0.90 24.09 -9.19
C PRO A 152 0.59 23.83 -9.42
N VAL A 153 0.89 22.84 -10.26
CA VAL A 153 2.27 22.49 -10.63
C VAL A 153 2.74 23.27 -11.84
N LYS A 154 4.05 23.52 -11.94
CA LYS A 154 4.62 24.20 -13.11
C LYS A 154 4.52 23.29 -14.34
N PRO A 155 4.31 23.84 -15.55
CA PRO A 155 4.39 23.06 -16.78
C PRO A 155 5.70 22.29 -16.87
N GLY A 156 5.63 20.98 -17.14
CA GLY A 156 6.80 20.11 -17.28
C GLY A 156 7.46 19.64 -15.98
N GLU A 157 6.93 20.01 -14.81
CA GLU A 157 7.45 19.55 -13.51
C GLU A 157 7.29 18.03 -13.32
N TYR A 158 6.15 17.49 -13.77
CA TYR A 158 5.85 16.05 -13.78
C TYR A 158 5.60 15.57 -15.21
N PRO A 159 6.65 15.44 -16.05
CA PRO A 159 6.51 15.21 -17.48
C PRO A 159 5.96 13.80 -17.83
N HIS A 160 5.99 12.89 -16.85
CA HIS A 160 5.44 11.54 -16.98
C HIS A 160 3.93 11.48 -16.68
N MET A 161 3.31 12.55 -16.23
CA MET A 161 1.88 12.57 -15.92
C MET A 161 1.05 12.41 -17.21
N ALA A 162 0.07 11.52 -17.15
CA ALA A 162 -0.83 11.20 -18.24
C ALA A 162 -2.29 11.34 -17.81
N ALA A 163 -3.13 11.89 -18.68
CA ALA A 163 -4.57 11.94 -18.47
C ALA A 163 -5.27 10.97 -19.42
N ILE A 164 -6.15 10.15 -18.89
CA ILE A 164 -6.83 9.08 -19.62
C ILE A 164 -8.25 9.51 -19.95
N GLY A 165 -8.52 9.62 -21.25
CA GLY A 165 -9.77 10.09 -21.81
C GLY A 165 -10.67 8.97 -22.31
N TYR A 166 -11.97 9.17 -22.12
CA TYR A 166 -13.05 8.26 -22.52
C TYR A 166 -13.96 8.97 -23.52
N ALA A 167 -14.83 8.19 -24.18
CA ALA A 167 -15.92 8.77 -24.97
C ALA A 167 -16.79 9.67 -24.07
N PRO A 168 -17.13 10.88 -24.52
CA PRO A 168 -17.90 11.81 -23.72
C PRO A 168 -19.34 11.33 -23.54
N ILE A 169 -19.88 11.48 -22.34
CA ILE A 169 -21.31 11.22 -22.08
C ILE A 169 -22.19 12.21 -22.87
N ASN A 170 -21.75 13.47 -22.98
CA ASN A 170 -22.43 14.54 -23.71
C ASN A 170 -21.45 15.19 -24.74
N PRO A 171 -21.58 14.89 -26.03
CA PRO A 171 -20.63 15.33 -27.06
C PRO A 171 -20.54 16.84 -27.30
N GLN A 172 -21.46 17.64 -26.74
CA GLN A 172 -21.55 19.07 -27.05
C GLN A 172 -20.46 19.93 -26.41
N ASN A 173 -19.78 19.45 -25.35
CA ASN A 173 -18.83 20.27 -24.58
C ASN A 173 -17.36 19.86 -24.71
N SER A 174 -17.07 18.62 -25.13
CA SER A 174 -15.70 18.13 -25.28
C SER A 174 -15.67 16.89 -26.17
N THR A 175 -14.57 16.71 -26.89
CA THR A 175 -14.30 15.49 -27.66
C THR A 175 -14.02 14.28 -26.77
N TYR A 176 -13.49 14.51 -25.56
CA TYR A 176 -13.11 13.46 -24.61
C TYR A 176 -13.45 13.87 -23.18
N GLU A 177 -13.79 12.88 -22.35
CA GLU A 177 -13.93 13.06 -20.91
C GLU A 177 -12.74 12.44 -20.19
N PHE A 178 -11.92 13.26 -19.52
CA PHE A 178 -10.76 12.80 -18.76
C PHE A 178 -11.18 12.43 -17.34
N ARG A 179 -11.18 11.13 -17.02
CA ARG A 179 -11.70 10.60 -15.74
C ARG A 179 -10.64 9.89 -14.89
N CYS A 180 -9.46 9.65 -15.44
CA CYS A 180 -8.38 8.95 -14.77
C CYS A 180 -7.02 9.57 -15.10
N GLY A 181 -6.07 9.37 -14.18
CA GLY A 181 -4.65 9.64 -14.41
C GLY A 181 -3.86 8.38 -14.76
N GLY A 182 -2.62 8.57 -15.17
CA GLY A 182 -1.64 7.52 -15.40
C GLY A 182 -0.22 8.07 -15.43
N THR A 183 0.73 7.19 -15.66
CA THR A 183 2.16 7.51 -15.73
C THR A 183 2.77 6.91 -16.98
N LEU A 184 3.41 7.74 -17.81
CA LEU A 184 4.19 7.28 -18.95
C LEU A 184 5.44 6.54 -18.44
N ILE A 185 5.47 5.22 -18.62
CA ILE A 185 6.58 4.36 -18.17
C ILE A 185 7.52 3.97 -19.32
N ASP A 186 7.06 4.11 -20.56
CA ASP A 186 7.83 3.91 -21.79
C ASP A 186 7.22 4.76 -22.91
N LYS A 187 7.89 4.89 -24.05
CA LYS A 187 7.46 5.63 -25.24
C LYS A 187 6.06 5.25 -25.74
N ARG A 188 5.59 4.04 -25.43
CA ARG A 188 4.28 3.51 -25.86
C ARG A 188 3.47 2.88 -24.72
N PHE A 189 3.91 3.03 -23.47
CA PHE A 189 3.27 2.38 -22.33
C PHE A 189 2.96 3.38 -21.23
N VAL A 190 1.68 3.40 -20.83
CA VAL A 190 1.17 4.19 -19.72
C VAL A 190 0.65 3.22 -18.66
N LEU A 191 1.14 3.37 -17.43
CA LEU A 191 0.67 2.64 -16.27
C LEU A 191 -0.50 3.38 -15.63
N THR A 192 -1.55 2.66 -15.26
CA THR A 192 -2.73 3.22 -14.58
C THR A 192 -3.39 2.15 -13.71
N ALA A 193 -4.44 2.54 -12.98
CA ALA A 193 -5.24 1.61 -12.19
C ALA A 193 -6.13 0.73 -13.07
N ALA A 194 -6.28 -0.53 -12.68
CA ALA A 194 -7.11 -1.49 -13.42
C ALA A 194 -8.59 -1.05 -13.54
N HIS A 195 -9.11 -0.33 -12.54
CA HIS A 195 -10.48 0.20 -12.57
C HIS A 195 -10.69 1.31 -13.61
N CYS A 196 -9.62 1.93 -14.13
CA CYS A 196 -9.72 2.89 -15.23
C CYS A 196 -9.90 2.17 -16.58
N VAL A 197 -9.34 0.98 -16.74
CA VAL A 197 -9.34 0.26 -18.02
C VAL A 197 -10.37 -0.86 -18.10
N ASN A 198 -10.89 -1.31 -16.95
CA ASN A 198 -11.82 -2.45 -16.85
C ASN A 198 -13.18 -2.03 -16.30
N ARG A 199 -13.82 -1.03 -16.94
CA ARG A 199 -15.21 -0.64 -16.67
C ARG A 199 -16.15 -1.27 -17.71
N PRO A 200 -17.34 -1.76 -17.31
CA PRO A 200 -18.28 -2.40 -18.24
C PRO A 200 -18.87 -1.44 -19.29
N ASP A 201 -19.08 -0.18 -18.88
CA ASP A 201 -19.84 0.85 -19.59
C ASP A 201 -18.94 1.81 -20.40
N SER A 202 -17.66 1.88 -20.10
CA SER A 202 -16.76 2.86 -20.70
C SER A 202 -15.32 2.36 -20.78
N LYS A 203 -14.75 2.34 -21.99
CA LYS A 203 -13.33 2.04 -22.19
C LYS A 203 -12.58 3.32 -22.50
N PRO A 204 -11.35 3.48 -21.99
CA PRO A 204 -10.52 4.61 -22.36
C PRO A 204 -10.11 4.49 -23.82
N ILE A 205 -10.06 5.61 -24.52
CA ILE A 205 -9.80 5.69 -25.96
C ILE A 205 -8.57 6.54 -26.31
N ILE A 206 -8.18 7.46 -25.42
CA ILE A 206 -7.08 8.39 -25.65
C ILE A 206 -6.27 8.58 -24.36
N VAL A 207 -4.98 8.86 -24.53
CA VAL A 207 -4.13 9.42 -23.48
C VAL A 207 -3.66 10.80 -23.90
N ARG A 208 -3.84 11.80 -23.03
CA ARG A 208 -3.27 13.14 -23.17
C ARG A 208 -2.00 13.27 -22.34
N LEU A 209 -0.94 13.80 -22.96
CA LEU A 209 0.36 14.07 -22.34
C LEU A 209 0.72 15.56 -22.49
N GLY A 210 1.57 16.07 -21.59
CA GLY A 210 2.19 17.38 -21.74
C GLY A 210 1.33 18.58 -21.33
N ALA A 211 0.32 18.38 -20.50
CA ALA A 211 -0.53 19.45 -19.99
C ALA A 211 -0.70 19.39 -18.47
N THR A 212 -0.73 20.56 -17.83
CA THR A 212 -1.01 20.72 -16.39
C THR A 212 -2.32 21.46 -16.13
N ASP A 213 -2.79 22.28 -17.08
CA ASP A 213 -4.08 22.98 -17.01
C ASP A 213 -4.87 22.83 -18.33
N PHE A 214 -6.05 22.21 -18.26
CA PHE A 214 -6.90 21.97 -19.43
C PHE A 214 -7.69 23.21 -19.87
N ASN A 215 -7.76 24.24 -19.03
CA ASN A 215 -8.39 25.52 -19.37
C ASN A 215 -7.41 26.49 -20.02
N ASN A 216 -6.11 26.18 -20.03
CA ASN A 216 -5.09 27.01 -20.64
C ASN A 216 -4.93 26.63 -22.14
N PRO A 217 -5.34 27.49 -23.09
CA PRO A 217 -5.30 27.16 -24.51
C PRO A 217 -3.88 27.03 -25.05
N GLU A 218 -2.88 27.70 -24.47
CA GLU A 218 -1.49 27.57 -24.90
C GLU A 218 -0.90 26.21 -24.53
N GLN A 219 -1.24 25.70 -23.34
CA GLN A 219 -0.86 24.33 -22.96
C GLN A 219 -1.57 23.30 -23.83
N MET A 220 -2.85 23.51 -24.15
CA MET A 220 -3.62 22.61 -25.01
C MET A 220 -3.07 22.54 -26.44
N LYS A 221 -2.43 23.59 -26.96
CA LYS A 221 -1.74 23.54 -28.27
C LYS A 221 -0.55 22.59 -28.27
N ASN A 222 0.11 22.43 -27.13
CA ASN A 222 1.31 21.60 -26.97
C ASN A 222 0.99 20.20 -26.40
N ALA A 223 -0.26 19.97 -25.98
CA ALA A 223 -0.70 18.68 -25.48
C ALA A 223 -0.72 17.64 -26.62
N ILE A 224 -0.33 16.41 -26.29
CA ILE A 224 -0.29 15.30 -27.25
C ILE A 224 -1.38 14.31 -26.88
N ASP A 225 -2.33 14.11 -27.79
CA ASP A 225 -3.38 13.10 -27.68
C ASP A 225 -2.99 11.86 -28.48
N VAL A 226 -2.82 10.73 -27.78
CA VAL A 226 -2.41 9.44 -28.36
C VAL A 226 -3.55 8.43 -28.23
N PRO A 227 -4.06 7.86 -29.34
CA PRO A 227 -5.05 6.78 -29.30
C PRO A 227 -4.52 5.53 -28.59
N ILE A 228 -5.40 4.87 -27.83
CA ILE A 228 -5.05 3.64 -27.13
C ILE A 228 -5.24 2.44 -28.05
N GLU A 229 -4.16 1.70 -28.30
CA GLU A 229 -4.19 0.48 -29.13
C GLU A 229 -4.69 -0.75 -28.34
N ALA A 230 -4.23 -0.92 -27.10
CA ALA A 230 -4.52 -2.11 -26.30
C ALA A 230 -4.57 -1.80 -24.80
N LEU A 231 -5.35 -2.61 -24.07
CA LEU A 231 -5.50 -2.53 -22.62
C LEU A 231 -5.04 -3.84 -21.98
N TYR A 232 -4.22 -3.72 -20.93
CA TYR A 232 -3.65 -4.87 -20.21
C TYR A 232 -4.03 -4.81 -18.72
N PRO A 233 -5.31 -5.00 -18.36
CA PRO A 233 -5.69 -5.11 -16.95
C PRO A 233 -5.03 -6.33 -16.31
N HIS A 234 -4.68 -6.23 -15.04
CA HIS A 234 -4.11 -7.37 -14.31
C HIS A 234 -5.12 -8.52 -14.25
N MET A 235 -4.67 -9.76 -14.57
CA MET A 235 -5.55 -10.93 -14.70
C MET A 235 -6.41 -11.24 -13.45
N ASN A 236 -5.91 -10.89 -12.27
CA ASN A 236 -6.61 -11.11 -10.99
C ASN A 236 -7.40 -9.89 -10.51
N TYR A 237 -7.52 -8.83 -11.32
CA TYR A 237 -8.31 -7.67 -10.94
C TYR A 237 -9.80 -8.03 -10.90
N ARG A 238 -10.44 -7.77 -9.76
CA ARG A 238 -11.87 -7.95 -9.55
C ARG A 238 -12.53 -6.59 -9.36
N ASN A 239 -13.52 -6.28 -10.18
CA ASN A 239 -14.33 -5.08 -10.00
C ASN A 239 -15.29 -5.31 -8.82
N LEU A 240 -15.15 -4.53 -7.76
CA LEU A 240 -15.94 -4.65 -6.53
C LEU A 240 -17.37 -4.09 -6.68
N GLU A 241 -17.68 -3.40 -7.78
CA GLU A 241 -19.05 -2.91 -8.06
C GLU A 241 -20.04 -4.04 -8.44
N ASN A 242 -19.56 -5.28 -8.61
CA ASN A 242 -20.40 -6.47 -8.80
C ASN A 242 -20.60 -7.31 -7.52
N ILE A 243 -20.38 -6.74 -6.34
CA ILE A 243 -20.73 -7.39 -5.06
C ILE A 243 -22.21 -7.16 -4.75
N SER A 244 -23.08 -7.65 -5.63
CA SER A 244 -24.47 -8.00 -5.30
C SER A 244 -24.70 -9.52 -5.31
N SER A 245 -23.63 -10.30 -5.49
CA SER A 245 -23.68 -11.77 -5.56
C SER A 245 -22.56 -12.47 -4.78
N LEU A 246 -22.00 -11.85 -3.73
CA LEU A 246 -21.33 -12.68 -2.72
C LEU A 246 -22.40 -13.65 -2.18
N PRO A 247 -22.21 -14.98 -2.27
CA PRO A 247 -23.04 -15.88 -1.51
C PRO A 247 -22.85 -15.46 -0.06
N THR A 248 -23.93 -15.05 0.59
CA THR A 248 -23.97 -15.13 2.04
C THR A 248 -23.71 -16.59 2.35
N HIS A 249 -22.46 -16.91 2.72
CA HIS A 249 -22.14 -18.20 3.31
C HIS A 249 -22.86 -18.23 4.64
N ARG A 250 -24.15 -18.58 4.58
CA ARG A 250 -24.93 -19.03 5.72
C ARG A 250 -24.43 -20.43 6.00
N SER A 251 -23.41 -20.52 6.83
CA SER A 251 -22.98 -21.77 7.45
C SER A 251 -24.19 -22.39 8.16
N SER A 252 -24.68 -23.50 7.60
CA SER A 252 -25.48 -24.50 8.33
C SER A 252 -24.54 -25.50 8.99
#